data_AF-A0A426Y3U7-F1
#
_entry.id   AF-A0A426Y3U7-F1
#
_cell.length_a   1.000
_cell.length_b   1.000
_cell.length_c   1.000
_cell.angle_alpha   90.00
_cell.angle_beta   90.00
_cell.angle_gamma   90.00
#
_symmetry.space_group_name_H-M   'P 1'
#
loop_
_entity.id
_entity.type
_entity.pdbx_description
1 polymer ?
#
loop_
_entity_poly.entity_id
_entity_poly.type
_entity_poly.pdbx_seq_one_letter_code
_entity_poly.pdbx_strand_id
1 'polypeptide(L)'
;MIGHCLGASGGLEAIATVKAITTGWLHPSINQFNPEPAVEFDTVANKKQQHEVNVGKFISFSLSHVGEFRFSLLFLTPFMQLSQIHSDLEGTTLWWYLHLSNHDLGSLFLPWAN
;
A
#
# COMPACT_ATOMS: atom_id res chain seq x y z
N MET A 1 3.64 16.17 -1.18
CA MET A 1 3.90 15.72 -2.57
C MET A 1 5.40 15.51 -2.74
N ILE A 2 5.79 14.43 -3.42
CA ILE A 2 7.20 14.06 -3.71
C ILE A 2 7.46 13.92 -5.23
N GLY A 3 6.43 14.05 -6.08
CA GLY A 3 6.53 13.92 -7.54
C GLY A 3 6.47 12.46 -8.02
N HIS A 4 6.62 12.24 -9.33
CA HIS A 4 6.66 10.90 -9.93
C HIS A 4 8.06 10.30 -9.78
N CYS A 5 8.24 9.48 -8.75
CA CYS A 5 9.54 8.93 -8.40
C CYS A 5 9.87 7.65 -9.16
N LEU A 6 9.65 7.57 -10.48
CA LEU A 6 9.95 6.43 -11.39
C LEU A 6 10.21 5.09 -10.67
N GLY A 7 11.47 4.63 -10.59
CA GLY A 7 11.84 3.36 -9.96
C GLY A 7 11.78 3.32 -8.43
N ALA A 8 11.72 4.48 -7.75
CA ALA A 8 11.67 4.61 -6.30
C ALA A 8 10.25 4.81 -5.72
N SER A 9 9.21 4.97 -6.56
CA SER A 9 7.82 5.25 -6.12
C SER A 9 7.34 4.23 -5.09
N GLY A 10 7.62 2.95 -5.34
CA GLY A 10 7.26 1.85 -4.45
C GLY A 10 7.74 1.97 -3.02
N GLY A 11 9.00 2.39 -2.85
CA GLY A 11 9.57 2.55 -1.51
C GLY A 11 8.91 3.69 -0.75
N LEU A 12 8.58 4.78 -1.44
CA LEU A 12 7.93 5.96 -0.84
C LEU A 12 6.47 5.65 -0.47
N GLU A 13 5.76 4.93 -1.33
CA GLU A 13 4.39 4.45 -1.09
C GLU A 13 4.34 3.48 0.10
N ALA A 14 5.31 2.58 0.21
CA ALA A 14 5.44 1.67 1.35
C ALA A 14 5.66 2.44 2.67
N ILE A 15 6.57 3.42 2.69
CA ILE A 15 6.85 4.23 3.88
C ILE A 15 5.60 5.02 4.30
N ALA A 16 4.91 5.65 3.35
CA ALA A 16 3.67 6.38 3.61
C ALA A 16 2.60 5.47 4.22
N THR A 17 2.45 4.26 3.68
CA THR A 17 1.48 3.26 4.17
C THR A 17 1.80 2.82 5.60
N VAL A 18 3.07 2.50 5.89
CA VAL A 18 3.50 2.11 7.24
C VAL A 18 3.32 3.26 8.23
N LYS A 19 3.60 4.51 7.83
CA LYS A 19 3.36 5.70 8.66
C LYS A 19 1.88 5.91 8.96
N ALA A 20 1.00 5.70 7.97
CA ALA A 20 -0.44 5.77 8.18
C ALA A 20 -0.92 4.72 9.19
N ILE A 21 -0.45 3.48 9.07
CA ILE A 21 -0.76 2.39 10.01
C ILE A 21 -0.27 2.70 11.42
N THR A 22 1.00 3.10 11.55
CA THR A 22 1.63 3.29 12.87
C THR A 22 1.16 4.54 13.62
N THR A 23 0.77 5.59 12.90
CA THR A 23 0.39 6.87 13.52
C THR A 23 -1.11 7.13 13.51
N GLY A 24 -1.87 6.38 12.71
CA GLY A 24 -3.29 6.63 12.43
C GLY A 24 -3.53 7.90 11.61
N TRP A 25 -2.50 8.57 11.09
CA TRP A 25 -2.66 9.77 10.26
C TRP A 25 -2.54 9.44 8.78
N LEU A 26 -3.63 9.63 8.04
CA LEU A 26 -3.61 9.57 6.58
C LEU A 26 -2.98 10.85 6.02
N HIS A 27 -2.01 10.67 5.13
CA HIS A 27 -1.40 11.80 4.43
C HIS A 27 -2.40 12.46 3.48
N PRO A 28 -2.42 13.80 3.40
CA PRO A 28 -3.34 14.49 2.53
C PRO A 28 -2.92 14.39 1.06
N SER A 29 -3.91 14.16 0.20
CA SER A 29 -3.81 14.41 -1.23
C SER A 29 -3.95 15.92 -1.47
N ILE A 30 -2.83 16.62 -1.41
CA ILE A 30 -2.79 18.07 -1.61
C ILE A 30 -3.03 18.46 -3.08
N ASN A 31 -3.45 19.71 -3.30
CA ASN A 31 -3.74 20.29 -4.62
C ASN A 31 -4.98 19.71 -5.32
N GLN A 32 -5.95 19.23 -4.55
CA GLN A 32 -7.24 18.75 -5.07
C GLN A 32 -8.33 19.81 -4.85
N PHE A 33 -8.58 20.68 -5.83
CA PHE A 33 -9.56 21.78 -5.69
C PHE A 33 -10.92 21.50 -6.32
N ASN A 34 -10.95 20.67 -7.36
CA ASN A 34 -12.16 20.36 -8.13
C ASN A 34 -12.21 18.85 -8.40
N PRO A 35 -12.53 18.03 -7.38
CA PRO A 35 -12.62 16.58 -7.53
C PRO A 35 -13.72 16.21 -8.54
N GLU A 36 -13.46 15.16 -9.31
CA GLU A 36 -14.40 14.64 -10.31
C GLU A 36 -15.62 14.03 -9.60
N PRO A 37 -16.87 14.42 -9.95
CA PRO A 37 -18.08 13.87 -9.33
C PRO A 37 -18.20 12.34 -9.38
N ALA A 38 -17.59 11.68 -10.37
CA ALA A 38 -17.57 10.23 -10.48
C ALA A 38 -16.65 9.53 -9.44
N VAL A 39 -15.81 10.27 -8.72
CA VAL A 39 -14.93 9.73 -7.68
C VAL A 39 -15.67 9.75 -6.34
N GLU A 40 -16.26 8.62 -5.98
CA GLU A 40 -17.11 8.50 -4.77
C GLU A 40 -16.36 8.14 -3.48
N PHE A 41 -15.05 7.91 -3.54
CA PHE A 41 -14.24 7.55 -2.37
C PHE A 41 -13.48 8.74 -1.77
N ASP A 42 -13.18 8.67 -0.47
CA ASP A 42 -12.42 9.72 0.20
C ASP A 42 -10.94 9.67 -0.21
N THR A 43 -10.49 10.71 -0.89
CA THR A 43 -9.10 10.89 -1.33
C THR A 43 -8.22 11.55 -0.27
N VAL A 44 -8.76 11.92 0.89
CA VAL A 44 -8.08 12.71 1.94
C VAL A 44 -7.62 14.06 1.38
N ALA A 45 -8.54 14.78 0.73
CA ALA A 45 -8.23 16.00 -0.03
C ALA A 45 -7.73 17.15 0.86
N ASN A 46 -6.53 17.68 0.57
CA ASN A 46 -5.88 18.86 1.15
C ASN A 46 -5.62 18.88 2.67
N LYS A 47 -6.34 18.09 3.47
CA LYS A 47 -6.24 18.07 4.92
C LYS A 47 -6.05 16.64 5.40
N LYS A 48 -5.01 16.42 6.22
CA LYS A 48 -4.76 15.12 6.83
C LYS A 48 -5.96 14.70 7.69
N GLN A 49 -6.23 13.40 7.72
CA GLN A 49 -7.34 12.83 8.48
C GLN A 49 -6.83 11.71 9.40
N GLN A 50 -7.46 11.54 10.55
CA GLN A 50 -7.08 10.49 11.51
C GLN A 50 -8.02 9.30 11.36
N HIS A 51 -7.46 8.11 11.22
CA HIS A 51 -8.17 6.84 11.06
C HIS A 51 -7.49 5.74 11.87
N GLU A 52 -8.29 4.80 12.35
CA GLU A 52 -7.78 3.52 12.82
C GLU A 52 -7.46 2.65 11.60
N VAL A 53 -6.17 2.60 11.24
CA VAL A 53 -5.72 1.92 10.02
C VAL A 53 -5.25 0.51 10.37
N ASN A 54 -6.14 -0.43 10.12
CA ASN A 54 -5.96 -1.86 10.39
C ASN A 54 -5.23 -2.61 9.27
N VAL A 55 -5.50 -2.20 8.04
CA VAL A 55 -4.94 -2.76 6.81
C VAL A 55 -4.58 -1.61 5.88
N GLY A 56 -3.41 -1.67 5.27
CA GLY A 56 -2.97 -0.70 4.27
C GLY A 56 -2.46 -1.39 3.03
N LYS A 57 -2.91 -0.97 1.85
CA LYS A 57 -2.46 -1.49 0.56
C LYS A 57 -1.98 -0.33 -0.30
N PHE A 58 -0.89 -0.56 -1.02
CA PHE A 58 -0.50 0.33 -2.11
C PHE A 58 -0.24 -0.49 -3.38
N ILE A 59 -0.40 0.16 -4.53
CA ILE A 59 -0.22 -0.44 -5.84
C ILE A 59 0.61 0.54 -6.66
N SER A 60 1.70 0.05 -7.24
CA SER A 60 2.59 0.84 -8.09
C SER A 60 2.64 0.25 -9.49
N PHE A 61 2.82 1.14 -10.47
CA PHE A 61 2.97 0.81 -11.87
C PHE A 61 4.18 1.55 -12.46
N SER A 62 5.00 0.83 -13.22
CA SER A 62 6.17 1.37 -13.92
C SER A 62 6.27 0.83 -15.33
N LEU A 63 6.72 1.69 -16.25
CA LEU A 63 7.03 1.34 -17.63
C LEU A 63 8.54 1.23 -17.83
N SER A 64 8.98 0.19 -18.53
CA SER A 64 10.36 0.00 -18.96
C SER A 64 10.41 -0.37 -20.43
N HIS A 65 11.59 -0.25 -21.07
CA HIS A 65 11.79 -0.65 -22.46
C HIS A 65 11.46 -2.14 -22.72
N VAL A 66 11.57 -2.96 -21.68
CA VAL A 66 11.27 -4.40 -21.72
C VAL A 66 9.80 -4.75 -21.40
N GLY A 67 8.95 -3.76 -21.12
CA GLY A 67 7.53 -3.95 -20.85
C GLY A 67 7.04 -3.29 -19.56
N GLU A 68 5.85 -3.72 -19.12
CA GLU A 68 5.16 -3.19 -17.94
C GLU A 68 5.55 -3.95 -16.66
N PHE A 69 5.72 -3.22 -15.56
CA PHE A 69 5.87 -3.80 -14.22
C PHE A 69 4.80 -3.26 -13.28
N ARG A 70 4.09 -4.18 -12.63
CA ARG A 70 3.07 -3.91 -11.62
C ARG A 70 3.43 -4.70 -10.37
N PHE A 71 3.32 -4.07 -9.21
CA PHE A 71 3.40 -4.76 -7.93
C PHE A 71 2.51 -4.08 -6.90
N SER A 72 2.15 -4.82 -5.87
CA SER A 72 1.35 -4.33 -4.75
C SER A 72 1.81 -4.99 -3.46
N LEU A 73 1.78 -4.26 -2.35
CA LEU A 73 2.01 -4.82 -1.02
C LEU A 73 0.82 -4.52 -0.12
N LEU A 74 0.56 -5.46 0.78
CA LEU A 74 -0.48 -5.39 1.81
C LEU A 74 0.21 -5.42 3.18
N PHE A 75 -0.05 -4.41 4.01
CA PHE A 75 0.43 -4.32 5.38
C PHE A 75 -0.73 -4.52 6.35
N LEU A 76 -0.45 -5.24 7.42
CA LEU A 76 -1.38 -5.51 8.51
C LEU A 76 -0.81 -4.94 9.81
N THR A 77 -1.68 -4.46 10.70
CA THR A 77 -1.28 -4.13 12.08
C THR A 77 -0.82 -5.39 12.82
N PRO A 78 0.18 -5.31 13.72
CA PRO A 78 0.78 -6.48 14.38
C PRO A 78 -0.18 -7.26 15.30
N PHE A 79 -1.31 -6.68 15.69
CA PHE A 79 -2.32 -7.33 16.54
C PHE A 79 -3.39 -8.08 15.75
N MET A 80 -3.42 -7.97 14.42
CA MET A 80 -4.45 -8.58 13.58
C MET A 80 -4.06 -10.01 13.19
N GLN A 81 -4.92 -10.98 13.51
CA GLN A 81 -4.73 -12.39 13.14
C GLN A 81 -5.20 -12.63 11.70
N LEU A 82 -4.49 -13.50 10.94
CA LEU A 82 -4.85 -13.88 9.58
C LEU A 82 -6.31 -14.39 9.45
N SER A 83 -6.86 -14.98 10.51
CA SER A 83 -8.23 -15.50 10.57
C SER A 83 -9.32 -14.41 10.51
N GLN A 84 -8.97 -13.15 10.77
CA GLN A 84 -9.89 -12.01 10.68
C GLN A 84 -9.98 -11.44 9.26
N ILE A 85 -9.17 -11.94 8.32
CA ILE A 85 -9.20 -11.57 6.91
C ILE A 85 -10.27 -12.44 6.23
N HIS A 86 -11.55 -12.08 6.36
CA HIS A 86 -12.64 -12.77 5.68
C HIS A 86 -12.94 -12.12 4.30
N SER A 87 -12.96 -12.96 3.26
CA SER A 87 -13.64 -12.84 1.95
C SER A 87 -13.41 -11.65 1.00
N ASP A 88 -12.88 -10.50 1.40
CA ASP A 88 -12.87 -9.32 0.51
C ASP A 88 -11.68 -9.26 -0.49
N LEU A 89 -10.80 -10.27 -0.49
CA LEU A 89 -9.55 -10.28 -1.25
C LEU A 89 -9.46 -11.35 -2.34
N GLU A 90 -10.56 -12.04 -2.69
CA GLU A 90 -10.57 -13.20 -3.60
C GLU A 90 -10.06 -12.94 -5.04
N GLY A 91 -9.75 -11.69 -5.42
CA GLY A 91 -9.42 -11.36 -6.80
C GLY A 91 -7.94 -11.14 -7.15
N THR A 92 -7.03 -10.86 -6.22
CA THR A 92 -5.72 -10.28 -6.63
C THR A 92 -4.50 -10.50 -5.71
N THR A 93 -4.61 -11.26 -4.62
CA THR A 93 -3.54 -11.32 -3.61
C THR A 93 -2.83 -12.66 -3.64
N LEU A 94 -1.75 -12.77 -4.44
CA LEU A 94 -0.71 -13.75 -4.18
C LEU A 94 0.03 -13.32 -2.89
N TRP A 95 0.05 -14.21 -1.91
CA TRP A 95 0.51 -13.95 -0.55
C TRP A 95 2.02 -13.75 -0.49
N TRP A 96 2.46 -12.51 -0.24
CA TRP A 96 3.82 -12.21 0.22
C TRP A 96 3.73 -11.61 1.63
N TYR A 97 4.06 -12.42 2.63
CA TYR A 97 4.12 -11.99 4.03
C TYR A 97 5.53 -11.47 4.34
N LEU A 98 5.69 -10.15 4.44
CA LEU A 98 6.92 -9.54 4.97
C LEU A 98 6.68 -9.18 6.44
N HIS A 99 7.11 -10.06 7.34
CA HIS A 99 7.13 -9.80 8.77
C HIS A 99 8.37 -8.96 9.11
N LEU A 100 8.20 -7.64 9.29
CA LEU A 100 9.25 -6.78 9.84
C LEU A 100 9.20 -6.87 11.38
N SER A 101 9.63 -8.01 11.93
CA SER A 101 10.04 -8.13 13.32
C SER A 101 11.56 -8.02 13.39
N ASN A 102 12.06 -7.32 14.41
CA ASN A 102 13.47 -6.94 14.57
C ASN A 102 14.45 -8.11 14.83
N HIS A 103 14.09 -9.36 14.53
CA HIS A 103 15.00 -10.49 14.57
C HIS A 103 14.67 -11.48 13.44
N ASP A 104 15.73 -11.84 12.70
CA ASP A 104 15.86 -12.87 11.68
C ASP A 104 15.24 -12.65 10.28
N LEU A 105 16.14 -12.46 9.32
CA LEU A 105 15.92 -12.43 7.88
C LEU A 105 15.53 -13.84 7.38
N GLY A 106 14.24 -14.01 7.09
CA GLY A 106 13.71 -15.20 6.40
C GLY A 106 12.77 -14.82 5.26
N SER A 107 13.26 -14.08 4.26
CA SER A 107 12.50 -13.87 3.02
C SER A 107 12.64 -15.11 2.13
N LEU A 108 11.62 -15.97 2.13
CA LEU A 108 11.54 -17.11 1.23
C LEU A 108 11.11 -16.63 -0.16
N PHE A 109 12.06 -16.29 -1.05
CA PHE A 109 11.76 -16.10 -2.47
C PHE A 109 11.36 -17.44 -3.08
N LEU A 110 10.09 -17.61 -3.46
CA LEU A 110 9.69 -18.65 -4.40
C LEU A 110 9.43 -18.02 -5.78
N PRO A 111 10.08 -18.52 -6.85
CA PRO A 111 9.79 -18.08 -8.20
C PRO A 111 8.44 -18.61 -8.66
N TRP A 112 7.84 -17.84 -9.55
CA TRP A 112 6.63 -18.09 -10.34
C TRP A 112 6.41 -19.56 -10.79
N ALA A 113 5.15 -20.01 -10.71
CA ALA A 113 4.57 -21.09 -11.51
C ALA A 113 3.07 -20.74 -11.69
N ASN A 114 2.32 -20.96 -12.78
CA ASN A 114 2.45 -21.74 -14.02
C ASN A 114 3.72 -22.55 -14.26
#